data_AF-A0A8S3EP74-F1
#
_entry.id   AF-A0A8S3EP74-F1
#
_cell.length_a   1.000
_cell.length_b   1.000
_cell.length_c   1.000
_cell.angle_alpha   90.00
_cell.angle_beta   90.00
_cell.angle_gamma   90.00
#
_symmetry.space_group_name_H-M   'P 1'
#
loop_
_entity.id
_entity.type
_entity.pdbx_description
1 polymer ?
#
loop_
_entity_poly.entity_id
_entity_poly.type
_entity_poly.pdbx_seq_one_letter_code
_entity_poly.pdbx_strand_id
1 'polypeptide(L)' 'DNSSELAKKNLANIWKWSANTEEKEALLAVGTKLKVISVHYFGYKWEIEVEDEEEQHQNTSMT' A
#
# COMPACT_ATOMS: atom_id res chain seq x y z
N ASP A 1 -11.90 8.14 0.75
CA ASP A 1 -12.81 6.98 0.65
C ASP A 1 -12.54 6.02 -0.52
N ASN A 2 -11.43 6.14 -1.27
CA ASN A 2 -11.16 5.28 -2.44
C ASN A 2 -10.12 4.16 -2.19
N SER A 3 -9.81 3.80 -0.93
CA SER A 3 -8.89 2.69 -0.62
C SER A 3 -9.64 1.41 -0.28
N SER A 4 -9.13 0.26 -0.73
CA SER A 4 -9.69 -1.06 -0.41
C SER A 4 -9.62 -1.33 1.10
N GLU A 5 -10.55 -2.15 1.62
CA GLU A 5 -10.54 -2.55 3.05
C GLU A 5 -9.26 -3.32 3.43
N LEU A 6 -8.62 -3.99 2.45
CA LEU A 6 -7.33 -4.65 2.65
C LEU A 6 -6.19 -3.63 2.81
N ALA A 7 -6.15 -2.61 1.96
CA ALA A 7 -5.17 -1.52 2.09
C ALA A 7 -5.30 -0.81 3.43
N LYS A 8 -6.53 -0.64 3.95
CA LYS A 8 -6.75 -0.07 5.29
C LYS A 8 -6.21 -0.95 6.44
N LYS A 9 -6.09 -2.27 6.25
CA LYS A 9 -5.49 -3.17 7.24
C LYS A 9 -3.96 -3.10 7.25
N ASN A 10 -3.36 -2.94 6.08
CA ASN A 10 -1.90 -2.94 5.93
C ASN A 10 -1.28 -1.54 6.04
N LEU A 11 -2.09 -0.48 5.90
CA LEU A 11 -1.65 0.91 5.94
C LEU A 11 -2.09 1.57 7.25
N ALA A 12 -1.11 1.91 8.10
CA ALA A 12 -1.33 2.63 9.34
C ALA A 12 -1.01 4.12 9.16
N ASN A 13 -1.97 5.00 9.44
CA ASN A 13 -1.72 6.43 9.45
C ASN A 13 -1.07 6.82 10.79
N ILE A 14 0.23 7.13 10.79
CA ILE A 14 1.00 7.32 12.02
C ILE A 14 1.42 8.76 12.30
N TRP A 15 1.05 9.69 11.42
CA TRP A 15 1.49 11.10 11.48
C TRP A 15 1.39 11.75 12.86
N LYS A 16 0.34 11.46 13.63
CA LYS A 16 0.14 12.02 14.99
C LYS A 16 1.18 11.56 16.01
N TRP A 17 1.84 10.44 15.75
CA TRP A 17 2.86 9.84 16.60
C TRP A 17 4.27 9.98 16.01
N SER A 18 4.39 10.47 14.77
CA SER A 18 5.66 10.75 14.11
C SER A 18 6.32 12.02 14.66
N ALA A 19 7.64 12.16 14.47
CA ALA A 19 8.37 13.36 14.85
C ALA A 19 7.92 14.60 14.04
N ASN A 20 7.42 14.41 12.81
CA ASN A 20 7.06 15.47 11.87
C ASN A 20 5.59 15.33 11.46
N THR A 21 4.69 15.87 12.26
CA THR A 21 3.24 15.70 12.10
C THR A 21 2.69 16.32 10.80
N GLU A 22 3.33 17.34 10.22
CA GLU A 22 2.83 18.02 9.01
C GLU A 22 2.94 17.17 7.74
N GLU A 23 3.82 16.16 7.72
CA GLU A 23 4.09 15.31 6.55
C GLU A 23 3.00 14.27 6.27
N LYS A 24 2.03 14.10 7.18
CA LYS A 24 0.93 13.12 7.07
C LYS A 24 1.42 11.69 6.82
N GLU A 25 2.50 11.30 7.51
CA GLU A 25 3.14 10.00 7.38
C GLU A 25 2.18 8.82 7.58
N ALA A 26 2.29 7.84 6.68
CA ALA A 26 1.63 6.54 6.76
C ALA A 26 2.66 5.42 6.56
N LEU A 27 2.52 4.34 7.34
CA LEU A 27 3.36 3.16 7.24
C LEU A 27 2.59 2.02 6.59
N LEU A 28 3.23 1.37 5.63
CA LEU A 28 2.79 0.10 5.06
C LEU A 28 3.49 -1.05 5.79
N ALA A 29 2.77 -2.14 6.07
CA ALA A 29 3.33 -3.30 6.71
C ALA A 29 4.50 -3.92 5.92
N VAL A 30 5.51 -4.40 6.64
CA VAL A 30 6.66 -5.07 6.01
C VAL A 30 6.20 -6.37 5.37
N GLY A 31 6.63 -6.60 4.12
CA GLY A 31 6.27 -7.80 3.36
C GLY A 31 4.98 -7.68 2.56
N THR A 32 4.27 -6.54 2.62
CA THR A 32 3.14 -6.28 1.74
C THR A 32 3.58 -6.36 0.28
N LYS A 33 2.86 -7.16 -0.51
CA LYS A 33 3.07 -7.29 -1.95
C LYS A 33 2.25 -6.24 -2.68
N LEU A 34 2.89 -5.59 -3.64
CA LEU A 34 2.29 -4.54 -4.44
C LEU A 34 2.34 -4.92 -5.91
N LYS A 35 1.22 -4.77 -6.59
CA LYS A 35 1.13 -4.93 -8.03
C LYS A 35 1.32 -3.57 -8.70
N VAL A 36 2.26 -3.50 -9.64
CA VAL A 36 2.46 -2.30 -10.46
C VAL A 36 1.33 -2.17 -11.46
N ILE A 37 0.70 -1.01 -11.49
CA ILE A 37 -0.41 -0.68 -12.39
C ILE A 37 0.09 0.10 -13.59
N SER A 38 0.93 1.10 -13.35
CA SER A 38 1.44 1.97 -14.39
C SER A 38 2.84 2.47 -14.06
N VAL A 39 3.61 2.78 -15.10
CA VAL A 39 4.95 3.36 -15.00
C VAL A 39 5.05 4.46 -16.05
N HIS A 40 5.28 5.68 -15.60
CA HIS A 40 5.39 6.86 -16.45
C HIS A 40 6.71 7.58 -16.21
N TYR A 41 7.31 8.10 -17.27
CA TYR A 41 8.45 9.02 -17.17
C TYR A 41 8.01 10.41 -17.61
N PHE A 42 7.99 11.36 -16.68
CA PHE A 42 7.55 12.73 -16.92
C PHE A 42 8.40 13.71 -16.10
N GLY A 43 8.75 14.86 -16.70
CA GLY A 43 9.47 15.92 -15.99
C GLY A 43 10.80 15.48 -15.36
N TYR A 44 11.52 14.55 -16.01
CA TYR A 44 12.75 13.93 -15.51
C TYR A 44 12.57 13.06 -14.26
N LYS A 45 11.36 12.59 -13.98
CA LYS A 45 11.02 11.73 -12.84
C LYS A 45 10.29 10.49 -13.31
N TRP A 46 10.46 9.41 -12.56
CA TRP A 46 9.64 8.20 -12.69
C TRP A 46 8.48 8.28 -11.73
N GLU A 47 7.28 8.06 -12.24
CA GLU A 47 6.04 7.94 -11.47
C GLU A 47 5.54 6.51 -11.63
N ILE A 48 5.28 5.84 -10.51
CA ILE A 48 4.87 4.44 -10.45
C ILE A 48 3.59 4.36 -9.64
N GLU A 49 2.53 3.86 -10.28
CA GLU A 49 1.26 3.58 -9.60
C GLU A 49 1.22 2.11 -9.20
N VAL A 50 0.79 1.84 -7.98
CA VAL A 50 0.76 0.50 -7.39
C VAL A 50 -0.56 0.27 -6.67
N GLU A 51 -0.99 -0.99 -6.62
CA GLU A 51 -2.13 -1.46 -5.82
C GLU A 51 -1.68 -2.59 -4.88
N ASP A 52 -2.37 -2.76 -3.75
CA ASP A 52 -2.17 -3.91 -2.87
C ASP A 52 -2.54 -5.20 -3.62
N GLU A 53 -1.62 -6.17 -3.66
CA GLU A 53 -1.91 -7.49 -4.21
C GLU A 53 -2.76 -8.26 -3.18
N GLU A 54 -3.98 -8.65 -3.55
CA GLU A 54 -4.82 -9.47 -2.68
C GLU A 54 -4.12 -10.79 -2.35
N GLU A 55 -3.93 -11.09 -1.07
CA GLU A 55 -3.57 -12.44 -0.65
C GLU A 55 -4.73 -13.37 -1.03
N GLN A 56 -4.57 -14.10 -2.13
CA GLN A 56 -5.39 -15.28 -2.37
C GLN A 56 -5.07 -16.28 -1.25
N HIS A 57 -5.84 -16.24 -0.16
CA HIS A 57 -5.92 -17.38 0.74
C HIS A 57 -6.44 -18.56 -0.07
N GLN A 58 -5.51 -19.37 -0.58
CA GLN A 58 -5.81 -20.71 -1.06
C GLN A 58 -6.33 -21.48 0.16
N ASN A 59 -7.66 -21.52 0.31
CA ASN A 59 -8.33 -22.51 1.13
C ASN A 59 -8.11 -23.88 0.45
N THR A 60 -6.94 -24.46 0.65
CA THR A 60 -6.76 -25.92 0.55
C THR A 60 -7.53 -26.56 1.70
N SER A 61 -8.85 -26.64 1.54
CA SER A 61 -9.69 -27.56 2.29
C SER A 61 -9.29 -28.96 1.82
N MET A 62 -8.33 -29.59 2.51
CA MET A 62 -8.17 -31.04 2.39
C MET A 62 -9.39 -31.68 3.06
N THR A 63 -10.00 -32.59 2.29
CA THR A 63 -11.04 -33.58 2.61
C THR A 63 -11.22 -33.93 4.08
#